data_AF-A0A6J2Y4C9-F1
#
_entry.id   AF-A0A6J2Y4C9-F1
#
_cell.length_a   1.000
_cell.length_b   1.000
_cell.length_c   1.000
_cell.angle_alpha   90.00
_cell.angle_beta   90.00
_cell.angle_gamma   90.00
#
_symmetry.space_group_name_H-M   'P 1'
#
loop_
_entity.id
_entity.type
_entity.pdbx_description
1 polymer ?
#
loop_
_entity_poly.entity_id
_entity_poly.type
_entity_poly.pdbx_seq_one_letter_code
_entity_poly.pdbx_strand_id
1 'polypeptide(L)'
;MCQYPYFVCPIEYSETLGRMTMECEPSSLFRLQSYTLPIWLNWLKIFGLGDVIYLYPFMLHSLSLSLFSSVIGPFGGFFASGFKRAFKIKDFGDVIPGHGGIMDRFDCQFLMATFVNVYISSFIQTDSPQKLLSQVHYLKPEQQLQLFHMLRESLENRNILIPGN
;
A
#
# COMPACT_ATOMS: atom_id res chain seq x y z
N MET A 1 2.03 -17.26 7.68
CA MET A 1 1.58 -16.63 6.43
C MET A 1 2.67 -16.67 5.36
N CYS A 2 3.83 -16.05 5.58
CA CYS A 2 4.91 -15.96 4.56
C CYS A 2 5.60 -17.27 4.16
N GLN A 3 5.41 -18.36 4.91
CA GLN A 3 5.97 -19.69 4.59
C GLN A 3 5.18 -20.43 3.51
N TYR A 4 3.92 -20.03 3.27
CA TYR A 4 3.03 -20.70 2.32
C TYR A 4 2.87 -19.80 1.09
N PRO A 5 3.29 -20.25 -0.12
CA PRO A 5 3.20 -19.47 -1.35
C PRO A 5 1.79 -18.96 -1.64
N TYR A 6 0.77 -19.73 -1.28
CA TYR A 6 -0.64 -19.38 -1.44
C TYR A 6 -1.02 -18.01 -0.84
N PHE A 7 -0.37 -17.56 0.24
CA PHE A 7 -0.68 -16.27 0.88
C PHE A 7 0.20 -15.11 0.42
N VAL A 8 1.17 -15.37 -0.45
CA VAL A 8 2.23 -14.42 -0.81
C VAL A 8 2.27 -14.18 -2.32
N CYS A 9 2.03 -15.23 -3.09
CA CYS A 9 2.07 -15.22 -4.54
C CYS A 9 0.65 -15.19 -5.12
N PRO A 10 0.35 -14.25 -6.03
CA PRO A 10 -0.89 -14.28 -6.78
C PRO A 10 -0.93 -15.51 -7.69
N ILE A 11 -2.14 -16.00 -7.97
CA ILE A 11 -2.34 -17.06 -8.97
C ILE A 11 -2.22 -16.42 -10.35
N GLU A 12 -1.25 -16.88 -11.14
CA GLU A 12 -1.02 -16.41 -12.52
C GLU A 12 -1.03 -17.58 -13.51
N TYR A 13 -1.47 -17.32 -14.74
CA TYR A 13 -1.40 -18.32 -15.81
C TYR A 13 0.02 -18.35 -16.38
N SER A 14 0.65 -19.52 -16.35
CA SER A 14 1.97 -19.71 -16.95
C SER A 14 1.83 -20.34 -18.33
N GLU A 15 2.22 -19.60 -19.36
CA GLU A 15 2.21 -20.08 -20.75
C GLU A 15 3.13 -21.29 -20.95
N THR A 16 4.24 -21.38 -20.21
CA THR A 16 5.21 -22.50 -20.33
C THR A 16 4.68 -23.80 -19.75
N LEU A 17 3.86 -23.73 -18.70
CA LEU A 17 3.27 -24.90 -18.03
C LEU A 17 1.83 -25.19 -18.49
N GLY A 18 1.21 -24.29 -19.25
CA GLY A 18 -0.18 -24.41 -19.72
C GLY A 18 -1.23 -24.49 -18.60
N ARG A 19 -0.87 -24.05 -17.38
CA ARG A 19 -1.71 -24.17 -16.17
C ARG A 19 -1.60 -22.92 -15.30
N MET A 20 -2.59 -22.74 -14.43
CA MET A 20 -2.51 -21.74 -13.35
C MET A 20 -1.45 -22.19 -12.33
N THR A 21 -0.55 -21.30 -11.95
CA THR A 21 0.53 -21.57 -10.99
C THR A 21 0.56 -20.49 -9.91
N MET A 22 1.11 -20.85 -8.75
CA MET A 22 1.38 -19.95 -7.63
C MET A 22 2.89 -19.87 -7.33
N GLU A 23 3.72 -20.35 -8.26
CA GLU A 23 5.17 -20.32 -8.13
C GLU A 23 5.66 -18.93 -8.54
N CYS A 24 5.95 -18.10 -7.54
CA CYS A 24 6.50 -16.76 -7.73
C CYS A 24 7.64 -16.50 -6.74
N GLU A 25 8.48 -15.52 -7.06
CA GLU A 25 9.44 -15.00 -6.09
C GLU A 25 8.70 -13.99 -5.17
N PRO A 26 8.62 -14.23 -3.85
CA PRO A 26 7.91 -13.33 -2.93
C PRO A 26 8.36 -11.88 -3.04
N SER A 27 7.44 -10.91 -2.98
CA SER A 27 7.83 -9.49 -2.89
C SER A 27 8.72 -9.23 -1.66
N SER A 28 9.55 -8.19 -1.71
CA SER A 28 10.43 -7.77 -0.62
C SER A 28 9.68 -7.57 0.71
N LEU A 29 8.39 -7.21 0.64
CA LEU A 29 7.51 -7.04 1.80
C LEU A 29 7.27 -8.32 2.61
N PHE A 30 7.38 -9.49 1.97
CA PHE A 30 7.16 -10.81 2.56
C PHE A 30 8.46 -11.60 2.78
N ARG A 31 9.62 -10.97 2.55
CA ARG A 31 10.92 -11.55 2.87
C ARG A 31 11.43 -11.02 4.22
N LEU A 32 12.18 -11.85 4.93
CA LEU A 32 12.78 -11.47 6.19
C LEU A 32 13.85 -10.41 5.94
N GLN A 33 13.76 -9.27 6.63
CA GLN A 33 14.75 -8.19 6.54
C GLN A 33 15.37 -7.92 7.91
N SER A 34 16.64 -7.52 7.91
CA SER A 34 17.37 -7.13 9.11
C SER A 34 17.20 -5.62 9.35
N TYR A 35 16.69 -5.26 10.52
CA TYR A 35 16.54 -3.88 10.96
C TYR A 35 17.52 -3.59 12.09
N THR A 36 18.22 -2.47 12.00
CA THR A 36 19.05 -1.94 13.08
C THR A 36 18.22 -1.08 14.00
N LEU A 37 18.30 -1.30 15.31
CA LEU A 37 17.56 -0.49 16.26
C LEU A 37 18.02 0.98 16.20
N PRO A 38 17.10 1.94 16.02
CA PRO A 38 17.42 3.36 16.08
C PRO A 38 17.93 3.77 17.48
N ILE A 39 18.71 4.84 17.54
CA ILE A 39 19.48 5.27 18.74
C ILE A 39 18.60 5.44 19.99
N TRP A 40 17.38 5.96 19.83
CA TRP A 40 16.41 6.12 20.91
C TRP A 40 15.93 4.80 21.56
N LEU A 41 16.16 3.64 20.92
CA LEU A 41 15.80 2.31 21.43
C LEU A 41 17.00 1.56 22.03
N ASN A 42 18.17 2.20 22.17
CA ASN A 42 19.36 1.57 22.76
C ASN A 42 19.16 1.11 24.22
N TRP A 43 18.18 1.66 24.94
CA TRP A 43 17.84 1.20 26.29
C TRP A 43 17.35 -0.26 26.31
N LEU A 44 16.82 -0.79 25.20
CA LEU A 44 16.42 -2.19 25.09
C LEU A 44 17.61 -3.17 25.20
N LYS A 45 18.84 -2.71 24.98
CA LYS A 45 20.05 -3.51 25.18
C LYS A 45 20.23 -3.93 26.65
N ILE A 46 19.70 -3.13 27.59
CA ILE A 46 19.72 -3.45 29.02
C ILE A 46 18.92 -4.72 29.30
N PHE A 47 17.93 -5.04 28.46
CA PHE A 47 17.13 -6.26 28.53
C PHE A 47 17.71 -7.43 27.71
N GLY A 48 18.94 -7.31 27.19
CA GLY A 48 19.60 -8.37 26.41
C GLY A 48 19.11 -8.49 24.96
N LEU A 49 18.38 -7.51 24.44
CA LEU A 49 18.00 -7.45 23.04
C LEU A 49 19.19 -6.99 22.17
N GLY A 50 19.54 -7.76 21.15
CA GLY A 50 20.65 -7.44 20.24
C GLY A 50 20.37 -6.25 19.31
N ASP A 51 21.41 -5.74 18.66
CA ASP A 51 21.37 -4.53 17.82
C ASP A 51 20.57 -4.71 16.52
N VAL A 52 20.43 -5.96 16.08
CA VAL A 52 19.76 -6.34 14.84
C VAL A 52 18.59 -7.25 15.14
N ILE A 53 17.43 -6.89 14.62
CA ILE A 53 16.21 -7.70 14.69
C ILE A 53 15.78 -8.11 13.29
N TYR A 54 15.29 -9.33 13.17
CA TYR A 54 14.77 -9.87 11.92
C TYR A 54 13.26 -9.77 11.92
N LEU A 55 12.71 -8.98 11.00
CA LEU A 55 11.28 -8.73 10.91
C LEU A 55 10.85 -8.73 9.44
N TYR A 56 9.59 -9.08 9.21
CA TYR A 56 8.98 -8.92 7.91
C TYR A 56 8.43 -7.49 7.77
N PRO A 57 8.72 -6.78 6.66
CA PRO A 57 8.25 -5.41 6.47
C PRO A 57 6.74 -5.24 6.58
N PHE A 58 5.95 -6.23 6.12
CA PHE A 58 4.48 -6.16 6.22
C PHE A 58 3.98 -6.02 7.66
N MET A 59 4.72 -6.52 8.66
CA MET A 59 4.34 -6.41 10.07
C MET A 59 4.42 -4.96 10.55
N LEU A 60 5.43 -4.21 10.10
CA LEU A 60 5.58 -2.78 10.43
C LEU A 60 4.44 -1.96 9.80
N HIS A 61 4.10 -2.25 8.54
CA HIS A 61 2.95 -1.61 7.88
C HIS A 61 1.63 -1.96 8.57
N SER A 62 1.43 -3.23 8.92
CA SER A 62 0.22 -3.66 9.65
C SER A 62 0.10 -2.97 11.01
N LEU A 63 1.21 -2.77 11.72
CA LEU A 63 1.22 -2.04 12.99
C LEU A 63 0.85 -0.57 12.81
N SER A 64 1.38 0.07 11.76
CA SER A 64 1.05 1.46 11.44
C SER A 64 -0.44 1.63 11.09
N LEU A 65 -0.98 0.75 10.26
CA LEU A 65 -2.40 0.76 9.89
C LEU A 65 -3.31 0.48 11.10
N SER A 66 -2.95 -0.49 11.96
CA SER A 66 -3.74 -0.82 13.14
C SER A 66 -3.75 0.29 14.17
N LEU A 67 -2.60 0.94 14.41
CA LEU A 67 -2.50 2.08 15.30
C LEU A 67 -3.35 3.26 14.79
N PHE A 68 -3.26 3.57 13.50
CA PHE A 68 -4.09 4.61 12.89
C PHE A 68 -5.58 4.27 13.02
N SER A 69 -5.98 3.03 12.71
CA SER A 69 -7.37 2.58 12.83
C SER A 69 -7.89 2.68 14.27
N SER A 70 -7.07 2.32 15.25
CA SER A 70 -7.46 2.35 16.67
C SER A 70 -7.65 3.78 17.18
N VAL A 71 -6.82 4.72 16.71
CA VAL A 71 -6.88 6.11 17.18
C VAL A 71 -7.92 6.89 16.40
N ILE A 72 -7.89 6.83 15.07
CA ILE A 72 -8.68 7.71 14.19
C ILE A 72 -10.07 7.14 13.88
N GLY A 73 -10.23 5.82 13.84
CA GLY A 73 -11.51 5.17 13.58
C GLY A 73 -12.67 5.69 14.45
N PRO A 74 -12.52 5.80 15.79
CA PRO A 74 -13.55 6.36 16.66
C PRO A 74 -13.92 7.82 16.36
N PHE A 75 -12.97 8.65 15.92
CA PHE A 75 -13.25 10.07 15.60
C PHE A 75 -14.14 10.24 14.38
N GLY A 76 -14.08 9.32 13.40
CA GLY A 76 -15.00 9.33 12.25
C GLY A 76 -16.46 9.22 12.69
N GLY A 77 -16.75 8.29 13.59
CA GLY A 77 -18.10 8.12 14.16
C GLY A 77 -18.55 9.32 15.00
N PHE A 78 -17.63 9.94 15.75
CA PHE A 78 -17.95 11.16 16.49
C PHE A 78 -18.27 12.34 15.56
N PHE A 79 -17.53 12.50 14.46
CA PHE A 79 -17.79 13.55 13.47
C PHE A 79 -19.17 13.39 12.83
N ALA A 80 -19.52 12.19 12.38
CA ALA A 80 -20.83 11.91 11.80
C ALA A 80 -21.97 12.16 12.82
N SER A 81 -21.80 11.71 14.06
CA SER A 81 -22.75 11.97 15.15
C SER A 81 -22.93 13.47 15.44
N GLY A 82 -21.83 14.24 15.44
CA GLY A 82 -21.86 15.69 15.61
C GLY A 82 -22.57 16.41 14.45
N PHE A 83 -22.27 16.01 13.21
CA PHE A 83 -22.91 16.56 12.02
C PHE A 83 -24.43 16.30 12.02
N LYS A 84 -24.86 15.08 12.38
CA LYS A 84 -26.29 14.75 12.55
C LYS A 84 -27.01 15.67 13.54
N ARG A 85 -26.40 15.92 14.70
CA ARG A 85 -26.95 16.81 15.73
C ARG A 85 -27.05 18.26 15.27
N ALA A 86 -26.07 18.76 14.51
CA ALA A 86 -26.07 20.12 13.98
C ALA A 86 -27.25 20.37 13.03
N PHE A 87 -27.65 19.38 12.24
CA PHE A 87 -28.79 19.47 11.32
C PHE A 87 -30.13 18.99 11.90
N LYS A 88 -30.16 18.58 13.18
CA LYS A 88 -31.35 17.98 13.83
C LYS A 88 -31.92 16.76 13.09
N ILE A 89 -31.07 16.06 12.33
CA ILE A 89 -31.41 14.82 11.61
C ILE A 89 -30.88 13.65 12.44
N LYS A 90 -31.71 12.63 12.68
CA LYS A 90 -31.34 11.50 13.56
C LYS A 90 -30.52 10.43 12.82
N ASP A 91 -30.88 10.16 11.57
CA ASP A 91 -30.26 9.18 10.68
C ASP A 91 -30.26 9.73 9.24
N PHE A 92 -29.20 9.49 8.45
CA PHE A 92 -29.11 9.96 7.04
C PHE A 92 -30.06 9.23 6.07
N GLY A 93 -30.87 8.30 6.58
CA GLY A 93 -31.90 7.58 5.84
C GLY A 93 -32.34 6.31 6.56
N ASP A 94 -33.60 5.91 6.37
CA ASP A 94 -34.18 4.68 6.92
C ASP A 94 -34.13 3.53 5.91
N VAL A 95 -32.93 3.15 5.46
CA VAL A 95 -32.80 2.04 4.49
C VAL A 95 -33.17 0.70 5.13
N ILE A 96 -32.97 0.55 6.45
CA ILE A 96 -33.40 -0.62 7.22
C ILE A 96 -34.04 -0.14 8.54
N PRO A 97 -35.35 -0.33 8.75
CA PRO A 97 -36.02 0.13 9.96
C PRO A 97 -35.40 -0.53 11.20
N GLY A 98 -34.90 0.28 12.12
CA GLY A 98 -34.29 -0.15 13.39
C GLY A 98 -32.78 -0.45 13.36
N HIS A 99 -32.09 -0.26 12.23
CA HIS A 99 -30.65 -0.57 12.10
C HIS A 99 -29.74 0.64 11.81
N GLY A 100 -30.31 1.85 11.79
CA GLY A 100 -29.62 3.10 11.47
C GLY A 100 -29.40 3.30 9.96
N GLY A 101 -28.89 4.46 9.58
CA GLY A 101 -28.58 4.76 8.18
C GLY A 101 -27.34 4.04 7.69
N ILE A 102 -27.31 3.65 6.40
CA ILE A 102 -26.12 3.09 5.74
C ILE A 102 -24.91 4.01 5.93
N MET A 103 -25.11 5.32 5.81
CA MET A 103 -24.05 6.32 5.98
C MET A 103 -23.38 6.26 7.37
N ASP A 104 -24.11 5.89 8.42
CA ASP A 104 -23.57 5.78 9.79
C ASP A 104 -22.70 4.52 9.99
N ARG A 105 -22.72 3.58 9.04
CA ARG A 105 -21.86 2.39 9.03
C ARG A 105 -20.63 2.57 8.15
N PHE A 106 -20.68 3.53 7.23
CA PHE A 106 -19.62 3.76 6.25
C PHE A 106 -18.79 5.02 6.54
N ASP A 107 -19.18 5.86 7.50
CA ASP A 107 -18.43 7.06 7.89
C ASP A 107 -16.97 6.77 8.30
N CYS A 108 -16.74 5.80 9.17
CA CYS A 108 -15.41 5.35 9.56
C CYS A 108 -14.73 4.55 8.45
N GLN A 109 -15.50 3.79 7.66
CA GLN A 109 -14.98 2.96 6.58
C GLN A 109 -14.45 3.79 5.41
N PHE A 110 -15.11 4.90 5.06
CA PHE A 110 -14.63 5.82 4.03
C PHE A 110 -13.33 6.51 4.46
N LEU A 111 -13.25 6.92 5.74
CA LEU A 111 -12.03 7.50 6.29
C LEU A 111 -10.88 6.48 6.26
N MET A 112 -11.12 5.25 6.73
CA MET A 112 -10.14 4.18 6.69
C MET A 112 -9.73 3.81 5.27
N ALA A 113 -10.67 3.67 4.34
CA ALA A 113 -10.38 3.32 2.95
C ALA A 113 -9.51 4.39 2.27
N THR A 114 -9.81 5.67 2.50
CA THR A 114 -9.02 6.79 1.97
C THR A 114 -7.59 6.76 2.53
N PHE A 115 -7.45 6.57 3.85
CA PHE A 115 -6.14 6.47 4.48
C PHE A 115 -5.34 5.26 3.97
N VAL A 116 -5.95 4.08 3.91
CA VAL A 116 -5.29 2.86 3.42
C VAL A 116 -4.84 3.03 1.97
N ASN A 117 -5.64 3.67 1.11
CA ASN A 117 -5.26 3.94 -0.27
C ASN A 117 -4.01 4.82 -0.34
N VAL A 118 -4.02 5.96 0.35
CA VAL A 118 -2.87 6.88 0.40
C VAL A 118 -1.66 6.18 1.01
N TYR A 119 -1.84 5.43 2.10
CA TYR A 119 -0.77 4.73 2.78
C TYR A 119 -0.11 3.69 1.86
N ILE A 120 -0.91 2.87 1.18
CA ILE A 120 -0.40 1.90 0.21
C ILE A 120 0.35 2.62 -0.89
N SER A 121 -0.21 3.69 -1.46
CA SER A 121 0.41 4.44 -2.55
C SER A 121 1.72 5.14 -2.14
N SER A 122 1.84 5.60 -0.90
CA SER A 122 3.01 6.37 -0.45
C SER A 122 4.11 5.50 0.16
N PHE A 123 3.76 4.43 0.88
CA PHE A 123 4.73 3.66 1.68
C PHE A 123 4.94 2.23 1.21
N ILE A 124 3.98 1.63 0.48
CA ILE A 124 4.03 0.21 0.10
C ILE A 124 4.32 0.05 -1.39
N GLN A 125 3.71 0.88 -2.24
CA GLN A 125 3.90 0.79 -3.67
C GLN A 125 5.33 1.18 -4.05
N THR A 126 6.08 0.19 -4.53
CA THR A 126 7.34 0.41 -5.23
C THR A 126 7.03 0.67 -6.71
N ASP A 127 7.72 1.63 -7.33
CA ASP A 127 7.60 1.95 -8.76
C ASP A 127 8.13 0.78 -9.60
N SER A 128 7.27 -0.19 -9.91
CA SER A 128 7.62 -1.24 -10.86
C SER A 128 7.63 -0.66 -12.28
N PRO A 129 8.53 -1.11 -13.18
CA PRO A 129 8.58 -0.63 -14.55
C PRO A 129 7.25 -0.81 -15.29
N GLN A 130 6.43 -1.82 -14.93
CA GLN A 130 5.10 -2.01 -15.52
C GLN A 130 4.10 -0.91 -15.10
N LYS A 131 4.19 -0.40 -13.87
CA LYS A 131 3.35 0.71 -13.40
C LYS A 131 3.79 2.04 -14.00
N LEU A 132 5.10 2.25 -14.12
CA LEU A 132 5.61 3.42 -14.84
C LEU A 132 5.13 3.40 -16.29
N LEU A 133 5.17 2.23 -16.94
CA LEU A 133 4.66 2.07 -18.30
C LEU A 133 3.15 2.36 -18.40
N SER A 134 2.33 1.93 -17.44
CA SER A 134 0.89 2.24 -17.44
C SER A 134 0.60 3.73 -17.21
N GLN A 135 1.40 4.42 -16.39
CA GLN A 135 1.35 5.87 -16.26
C GLN A 135 1.73 6.58 -17.56
N VAL A 136 2.73 6.07 -18.28
CA VAL A 136 3.12 6.59 -19.60
C VAL A 136 1.98 6.42 -20.61
N HIS A 137 1.28 5.28 -20.60
CA HIS A 137 0.14 5.06 -21.50
C HIS A 137 -1.05 6.00 -21.27
N TYR A 138 -1.18 6.60 -20.08
CA TYR A 138 -2.20 7.61 -19.81
C TYR A 138 -1.91 8.98 -20.46
N LEU A 139 -0.65 9.25 -20.84
CA LEU A 139 -0.24 10.48 -21.51
C LEU A 139 -0.72 10.52 -22.97
N LYS A 140 -0.81 11.72 -23.54
CA LYS A 140 -1.07 11.88 -24.98
C LYS A 140 0.05 11.25 -25.83
N PRO A 141 -0.22 10.75 -27.04
CA PRO A 141 0.79 10.13 -27.90
C PRO A 141 2.04 11.01 -28.12
N GLU A 142 1.86 12.31 -28.27
CA GLU A 142 2.95 13.28 -28.41
C GLU A 142 3.87 13.31 -27.18
N GLN A 143 3.28 13.29 -25.97
CA GLN A 143 4.01 13.29 -24.71
C GLN A 143 4.73 11.95 -24.45
N GLN A 144 4.14 10.85 -24.89
CA GLN A 144 4.79 9.53 -24.84
C GLN A 144 6.07 9.51 -25.67
N LEU A 145 6.00 10.07 -26.89
CA LEU A 145 7.13 10.17 -27.81
C LEU A 145 8.23 11.10 -27.27
N GLN A 146 7.84 12.25 -26.71
CA GLN A 146 8.78 13.17 -26.06
C GLN A 146 9.49 12.50 -24.86
N LEU A 147 8.75 11.78 -24.01
CA LEU A 147 9.33 11.06 -22.88
C LEU A 147 10.30 9.97 -23.33
N PHE A 148 9.95 9.22 -24.38
CA PHE A 148 10.84 8.22 -24.97
C PHE A 148 12.16 8.81 -25.43
N HIS A 149 12.13 9.94 -26.15
CA HIS A 149 13.35 10.62 -26.59
C HIS A 149 14.20 11.12 -25.43
N MET A 150 13.60 11.75 -24.41
CA MET A 150 14.31 12.20 -23.21
C MET A 150 14.94 11.04 -22.43
N LEU A 151 14.21 9.92 -22.30
CA LEU A 151 14.71 8.72 -21.63
C LEU A 151 15.89 8.12 -22.39
N ARG A 152 15.77 8.02 -23.73
CA ARG A 152 16.83 7.49 -24.60
C ARG A 152 18.11 8.32 -24.48
N GLU A 153 18.00 9.64 -24.64
CA GLU A 153 19.15 10.55 -24.53
C GLU A 153 19.82 10.46 -23.14
N SER A 154 19.03 10.38 -22.07
CA SER A 154 19.55 10.20 -20.71
C SER A 154 20.31 8.88 -20.54
N LEU A 155 19.83 7.79 -21.15
CA LEU A 155 20.48 6.48 -21.09
C LEU A 155 21.74 6.41 -21.95
N GLU A 156 21.76 7.06 -23.11
CA GLU A 156 22.94 7.21 -23.98
C GLU A 156 24.03 8.04 -23.26
N ASN A 157 23.67 9.17 -22.63
CA ASN A 157 24.60 9.99 -21.83
C ASN A 157 25.19 9.24 -20.62
N ARG A 158 24.48 8.24 -20.11
CA ARG A 158 24.94 7.38 -19.01
C ARG A 158 25.70 6.15 -19.49
N ASN A 159 25.96 6.00 -20.79
CA ASN A 159 26.58 4.84 -21.43
C ASN A 159 25.87 3.51 -21.13
N ILE A 160 24.56 3.55 -20.85
CA ILE A 160 23.74 2.36 -20.59
C ILE A 160 23.24 1.77 -21.91
N LEU A 161 22.88 2.64 -22.87
CA LEU A 161 22.60 2.25 -24.24
C LEU A 161 23.85 2.47 -25.08
N ILE A 162 24.28 1.43 -25.78
CA ILE A 162 25.27 1.56 -26.84
C ILE A 162 24.52 2.24 -28.01
N PRO A 163 25.00 3.38 -28.54
CA PRO A 163 24.38 3.99 -29.70
C PRO A 163 24.31 2.96 -30.82
N GLY A 164 23.10 2.64 -31.25
CA GLY A 164 22.87 1.67 -32.33
C GLY A 164 23.45 2.19 -33.64
N ASN A 165 24.16 1.30 -34.34
CA ASN A 165 24.37 1.41 -35.79
C ASN A 165 23.03 1.46 -36.55
#